data_AF-A0A516Q0S6-F1
#
_entry.id   AF-A0A516Q0S6-F1
#
_cell.length_a   1.000
_cell.length_b   1.000
_cell.length_c   1.000
_cell.angle_alpha   90.00
_cell.angle_beta   90.00
_cell.angle_gamma   90.00
#
_symmetry.space_group_name_H-M   'P 1'
#
loop_
_entity.id
_entity.type
_entity.pdbx_description
1 polymer ?
#
loop_
_entity_poly.entity_id
_entity_poly.type
_entity_poly.pdbx_seq_one_letter_code
_entity_poly.pdbx_strand_id
1 'polypeptide(L)' 'MHGLRGPVVQELVLDQRFRGHGYGRQLSLLLARALPLDDDQLLIGTIHSDNVTALQSALGAGRVDVGGEILIPL' A
#
# COMPACT_ATOMS: atom_id res chain seq x y z
N MET A 1 8.62 21.34 -4.17
CA MET A 1 8.01 20.64 -3.02
C MET A 1 8.89 19.45 -2.69
N HIS A 2 9.45 19.40 -1.48
CA HIS A 2 10.12 18.21 -0.97
C HIS A 2 9.06 17.35 -0.27
N GLY A 3 8.56 16.34 -0.98
CA GLY A 3 7.58 15.36 -0.49
C GLY A 3 7.82 14.03 -1.17
N LEU A 4 7.21 12.95 -0.67
CA LEU A 4 7.25 11.64 -1.30
C LEU A 4 6.73 11.73 -2.73
N ARG A 5 7.51 11.26 -3.71
CA ARG A 5 7.16 11.26 -5.13
C ARG A 5 6.88 9.83 -5.58
N GLY A 6 6.01 9.68 -6.56
CA GLY A 6 5.72 8.40 -7.19
C GLY A 6 4.22 8.13 -7.32
N PRO A 7 3.85 6.97 -7.87
CA PRO A 7 2.47 6.60 -8.06
C PRO A 7 1.78 6.29 -6.73
N VAL A 8 0.48 6.59 -6.68
CA VAL A 8 -0.38 6.35 -5.53
C VAL A 8 -1.33 5.21 -5.87
N VAL A 9 -1.34 4.16 -5.04
CA VAL A 9 -2.34 3.10 -5.10
C VAL A 9 -3.68 3.68 -4.68
N GLN A 10 -4.65 3.68 -5.59
CA GLN A 10 -6.02 4.11 -5.30
C GLN A 10 -6.84 2.95 -4.70
N GLU A 11 -6.82 1.80 -5.36
CA GLU A 11 -7.54 0.62 -4.90
C GLU A 11 -6.77 -0.65 -5.30
N LEU A 12 -6.73 -1.62 -4.38
CA LEU A 12 -6.13 -2.92 -4.61
C LEU A 12 -6.94 -3.97 -3.87
N VAL A 13 -7.67 -4.81 -4.61
CA VAL A 13 -8.58 -5.81 -4.04
C VAL A 13 -8.20 -7.19 -4.54
N LEU A 14 -8.26 -8.16 -3.64
CA LEU A 14 -8.24 -9.59 -3.97
C LEU A 14 -9.66 -10.15 -3.88
N ASP A 15 -10.07 -10.89 -4.90
CA ASP A 15 -11.28 -11.71 -4.86
C ASP A 15 -11.24 -12.62 -3.62
N GLN A 16 -12.40 -12.81 -3.00
CA GLN A 16 -12.54 -13.54 -1.74
C GLN A 16 -11.91 -14.94 -1.80
N ARG A 17 -11.97 -15.62 -2.95
CA ARG A 17 -11.41 -16.97 -3.15
C ARG A 17 -9.89 -17.01 -3.06
N PHE A 18 -9.21 -15.88 -3.20
CA PHE A 18 -7.74 -15.76 -3.16
C PHE A 18 -7.23 -15.15 -1.84
N ARG A 19 -8.10 -14.82 -0.88
CA ARG A 19 -7.69 -14.28 0.43
C ARG A 19 -7.17 -15.39 1.35
N GLY A 20 -6.39 -15.04 2.37
CA GLY A 20 -5.85 -16.00 3.36
C GLY A 20 -4.64 -16.82 2.88
N HIS A 21 -4.23 -16.69 1.62
CA HIS A 21 -3.12 -17.45 1.02
C HIS A 21 -1.80 -16.66 0.93
N GLY A 22 -1.75 -15.45 1.50
CA GLY A 22 -0.57 -14.58 1.44
C GLY A 22 -0.40 -13.79 0.13
N TYR A 23 -1.31 -13.93 -0.84
CA TYR A 23 -1.19 -13.23 -2.13
C TYR A 23 -1.20 -11.70 -2.03
N GLY A 24 -1.87 -11.11 -1.03
CA GLY A 24 -1.90 -9.66 -0.85
C GLY A 24 -0.50 -9.06 -0.67
N ARG A 25 0.37 -9.80 0.03
CA ARG A 25 1.77 -9.43 0.24
C ARG A 25 2.53 -9.41 -1.09
N GLN A 26 2.41 -10.48 -1.87
CA GLN A 26 3.08 -10.61 -3.16
C GLN A 26 2.55 -9.63 -4.20
N LEU A 27 1.24 -9.38 -4.22
CA LEU A 27 0.59 -8.46 -5.16
C LEU A 27 1.17 -7.05 -5.05
N SER A 28 1.35 -6.53 -3.83
CA SER A 28 1.93 -5.20 -3.61
C SER A 28 3.37 -5.10 -4.14
N LEU A 29 4.17 -6.15 -3.94
CA LEU A 29 5.55 -6.22 -4.44
C LEU A 29 5.61 -6.31 -5.97
N LEU A 30 4.75 -7.14 -6.57
CA LEU A 30 4.67 -7.28 -8.02
C LEU A 30 4.22 -5.99 -8.68
N LEU A 31 3.23 -5.30 -8.09
CA LEU A 31 2.78 -4.00 -8.56
C LEU A 31 3.91 -2.97 -8.55
N ALA A 32 4.66 -2.86 -7.44
CA ALA A 32 5.79 -1.94 -7.35
C ALA A 32 6.87 -2.21 -8.42
N ARG A 33 7.17 -3.49 -8.69
CA ARG A 33 8.15 -3.90 -9.72
C ARG A 33 7.68 -3.70 -11.16
N ALA A 34 6.38 -3.72 -11.39
CA ALA A 34 5.81 -3.55 -12.73
C ALA A 34 5.75 -2.09 -13.17
N LEU A 35 5.89 -1.15 -12.23
CA LEU A 35 5.82 0.28 -12.51
C LEU A 35 7.21 0.81 -12.90
N PRO A 36 7.31 1.68 -13.93
CA PRO A 36 8.57 2.34 -14.28
C PRO A 36 8.84 3.46 -13.26
N LEU A 37 9.44 3.11 -12.13
CA LEU A 37 9.81 4.06 -11.07
C LEU A 37 11.27 4.49 -11.22
N ASP A 38 11.52 5.79 -11.09
CA ASP A 38 12.87 6.32 -10.90
C ASP A 38 13.35 6.03 -9.46
N ASP A 39 14.67 6.08 -9.22
CA ASP A 39 15.27 5.77 -7.90
C ASP A 39 14.77 6.67 -6.74
N ASP A 40 14.23 7.86 -7.05
CA ASP A 40 13.66 8.80 -6.06
C ASP A 40 12.15 8.62 -5.85
N GLN A 41 11.53 7.65 -6.52
CA GLN A 41 10.09 7.41 -6.47
C GLN A 41 9.73 6.20 -5.60
N LEU A 42 8.57 6.30 -4.95
CA LEU A 42 8.03 5.28 -4.06
C LEU A 42 6.58 4.99 -4.44
N LEU A 43 6.15 3.74 -4.28
CA LEU A 43 4.74 3.37 -4.40
C LEU A 43 4.00 3.72 -3.11
N ILE A 44 3.17 4.77 -3.17
CA ILE A 44 2.50 5.36 -2.01
C ILE A 44 1.05 4.84 -1.93
N GLY A 45 0.44 4.89 -0.76
CA GLY A 45 -0.97 4.55 -0.57
C GLY A 45 -1.36 4.62 0.91
N THR A 46 -2.65 4.78 1.17
CA THR A 46 -3.22 4.77 2.51
C THR A 46 -3.98 3.47 2.74
N ILE A 47 -4.03 3.03 3.99
CA ILE A 47 -4.83 1.90 4.44
C ILE A 47 -5.66 2.40 5.61
N HIS A 48 -6.97 2.21 5.53
CA HIS A 48 -7.86 2.54 6.64
C HIS A 48 -7.45 1.76 7.90
N SER A 49 -7.45 2.41 9.07
CA SER A 49 -7.00 1.81 10.34
C SER A 49 -7.71 0.50 10.68
N ASP A 50 -9.00 0.43 10.35
CA ASP A 50 -9.83 -0.75 10.61
C ASP A 50 -9.56 -1.92 9.65
N ASN A 51 -8.84 -1.68 8.55
CA ASN A 51 -8.44 -2.72 7.62
C ASN A 51 -7.14 -3.40 8.06
N VAL A 52 -7.21 -4.03 9.24
CA VAL A 52 -6.07 -4.69 9.90
C VAL A 52 -5.41 -5.73 8.99
N THR A 53 -6.21 -6.47 8.21
CA THR A 53 -5.68 -7.47 7.26
C THR A 53 -4.84 -6.84 6.16
N ALA A 54 -5.29 -5.73 5.57
CA ALA A 54 -4.49 -5.02 4.56
C ALA A 54 -3.22 -4.43 5.17
N LEU A 55 -3.30 -3.86 6.38
CA LEU A 55 -2.15 -3.32 7.09
C LEU A 55 -1.09 -4.40 7.36
N GLN A 56 -1.50 -5.54 7.91
CA GLN A 56 -0.61 -6.69 8.14
C GLN A 56 0.03 -7.18 6.83
N SER A 57 -0.76 -7.26 5.76
CA SER A 57 -0.26 -7.63 4.43
C SER A 57 0.76 -6.64 3.88
N ALA A 58 0.52 -5.34 4.05
CA ALA A 58 1.41 -4.26 3.63
C ALA A 58 2.75 -4.29 4.39
N LEU A 59 2.69 -4.39 5.72
CA LEU A 59 3.88 -4.51 6.57
C LEU A 59 4.68 -5.78 6.23
N GLY A 60 3.99 -6.91 6.05
CA GLY A 60 4.63 -8.15 5.62
C GLY A 60 5.27 -8.07 4.23
N ALA A 61 4.80 -7.16 3.37
CA ALA A 61 5.38 -6.88 2.05
C ALA A 61 6.60 -5.93 2.12
N GLY A 62 6.97 -5.45 3.31
CA GLY A 62 8.06 -4.50 3.49
C GLY A 62 7.65 -3.04 3.27
N ARG A 63 6.34 -2.73 3.20
CA ARG A 63 5.89 -1.34 3.22
C ARG A 63 6.17 -0.74 4.59
N VAL A 64 6.55 0.53 4.60
CA VAL A 64 6.84 1.30 5.81
C VAL A 64 5.64 2.19 6.12
N ASP A 65 5.18 2.17 7.36
CA ASP A 65 4.21 3.14 7.86
C ASP A 65 4.94 4.49 8.07
N VAL A 66 4.50 5.51 7.33
CA VAL A 66 5.08 6.85 7.36
C VAL A 66 4.19 7.86 8.09
N GLY A 67 3.07 7.40 8.68
CA GLY A 67 2.12 8.22 9.41
C GLY A 67 0.66 7.93 9.06
N GLY A 68 -0.25 8.63 9.73
CA GLY A 68 -1.69 8.51 9.55
C GLY A 68 -2.35 9.80 9.06
N GLU A 69 -3.57 9.67 8.57
CA GLU A 69 -4.45 10.80 8.27
C GLU A 69 -5.12 11.29 9.56
N ILE A 70 -5.07 12.59 9.82
CA ILE A 70 -5.85 13.21 10.90
C ILE A 70 -7.10 13.81 10.28
N LEU A 71 -8.24 13.19 10.54
CA LEU A 71 -9.55 13.71 10.17
C LEU A 71 -10.03 14.65 11.27
N ILE A 72 -10.16 15.93 10.95
CA ILE A 72 -10.79 16.92 11.82
C ILE A 72 -12.27 17.02 11.41
N PRO A 73 -13.22 16.52 12.22
CA PRO A 73 -14.64 16.66 11.91
C PRO A 73 -15.02 18.14 11.93
N LEU A 74 -15.82 18.55 10.93
CA LEU A 74 -16.39 19.88 10.82
C LEU A 74 -17.68 19.99 11.64
#